data_AF-A0A179S3L9-F1
#
_entry.id   AF-A0A179S3L9-F1
#
_cell.length_a   1.000
_cell.length_b   1.000
_cell.length_c   1.000
_cell.angle_alpha   90.00
_cell.angle_beta   90.00
_cell.angle_gamma   90.00
#
_symmetry.space_group_name_H-M   'P 1'
#
loop_
_entity.id
_entity.type
_entity.pdbx_description
1 polymer ?
#
loop_
_entity_poly.entity_id
_entity_poly.type
_entity_poly.pdbx_seq_one_letter_code
_entity_poly.pdbx_strand_id
1 'polypeptide(L)'
;MVKNTGTLPGGAIVLNSRTGMIGRPQQTIGGIVVRTLLNPRIVVGAIVQIDQNSIDRQVFDASYTGAVTNTLIPDVTVDGLYKVLYVDHQGDTRSSDWYTTATCVALSSNKGIPISQAQRGISLGEPMAGQN
;
A
#
# COMPACT_ATOMS: atom_id res chain seq x y z
N MET A 1 -14.72 13.78 6.22
CA MET A 1 -13.67 12.90 6.77
C MET A 1 -14.03 11.48 6.38
N VAL A 2 -13.15 10.76 5.68
CA VAL A 2 -13.43 9.39 5.21
C VAL A 2 -12.97 8.39 6.26
N LYS A 3 -13.73 7.31 6.47
CA LYS A 3 -13.33 6.24 7.41
C LYS A 3 -12.03 5.57 6.94
N ASN A 4 -11.32 4.93 7.86
CA ASN A 4 -10.16 4.11 7.50
C ASN A 4 -10.48 2.95 6.55
N THR A 5 -11.76 2.62 6.36
CA THR A 5 -12.27 1.68 5.36
C THR A 5 -12.84 2.33 4.10
N GLY A 6 -12.99 3.65 4.03
CA GLY A 6 -13.47 4.32 2.82
C GLY A 6 -12.33 4.80 1.93
N THR A 7 -12.52 4.92 0.63
CA THR A 7 -11.55 5.54 -0.28
C THR A 7 -11.90 7.00 -0.54
N LEU A 8 -10.91 7.81 -0.89
CA LEU A 8 -11.14 9.18 -1.34
C LEU A 8 -11.68 9.19 -2.77
N PRO A 9 -12.63 10.08 -3.11
CA PRO A 9 -13.00 10.34 -4.49
C PRO A 9 -11.82 10.99 -5.22
N GLY A 10 -11.58 10.60 -6.48
CA GLY A 10 -10.47 11.16 -7.26
C GLY A 10 -9.82 10.22 -8.29
N GLY A 11 -10.29 8.97 -8.36
CA GLY A 11 -9.76 7.97 -9.30
C GLY A 11 -8.44 7.36 -8.85
N ALA A 12 -7.99 6.34 -9.58
CA ALA A 12 -6.74 5.64 -9.28
C ALA A 12 -5.53 6.37 -9.87
N ILE A 13 -4.48 6.56 -9.06
CA ILE A 13 -3.20 7.10 -9.49
C ILE A 13 -2.32 5.94 -9.95
N VAL A 14 -2.01 5.87 -11.25
CA VAL A 14 -1.18 4.81 -11.81
C VAL A 14 0.29 5.01 -11.42
N LEU A 15 0.90 3.98 -10.82
CA LEU A 15 2.29 3.96 -10.39
C LEU A 15 3.09 2.95 -11.22
N ASN A 16 4.05 3.47 -12.00
CA ASN A 16 5.01 2.70 -12.79
C ASN A 16 6.26 3.57 -13.05
N SER A 17 7.24 3.01 -13.77
CA SER A 17 8.49 3.72 -14.08
C SER A 17 8.29 5.02 -14.89
N ARG A 18 7.21 5.13 -15.67
CA ARG A 18 6.88 6.34 -16.44
C ARG A 18 6.18 7.40 -15.59
N THR A 19 5.50 7.01 -14.51
CA THR A 19 4.80 7.92 -13.60
C THR A 19 5.62 8.29 -12.36
N GLY A 20 6.92 8.02 -12.38
CA GLY A 20 7.85 8.41 -11.32
C GLY A 20 8.04 7.39 -10.20
N MET A 21 7.61 6.13 -10.39
CA MET A 21 7.95 5.05 -9.45
C MET A 21 9.45 4.76 -9.47
N ILE A 22 10.04 4.65 -8.30
CA ILE A 22 11.47 4.41 -8.11
C ILE A 22 11.67 3.01 -7.54
N GLY A 23 12.43 2.18 -8.27
CA GLY A 23 12.63 0.78 -7.91
C GLY A 23 11.36 -0.03 -8.04
N ARG A 24 11.19 -1.02 -7.15
CA ARG A 24 10.05 -1.94 -7.14
C ARG A 24 9.28 -1.84 -5.82
N PRO A 25 7.94 -1.88 -5.85
CA PRO A 25 7.16 -1.99 -4.63
C PRO A 25 7.50 -3.25 -3.85
N GLN A 26 7.60 -3.13 -2.52
CA GLN A 26 7.93 -4.24 -1.63
C GLN A 26 6.70 -4.66 -0.83
N GLN A 27 6.40 -5.96 -0.84
CA GLN A 27 5.39 -6.52 0.04
C GLN A 27 5.97 -6.70 1.45
N THR A 28 5.32 -6.12 2.45
CA THR A 28 5.70 -6.24 3.86
C THR A 28 4.50 -6.67 4.70
N ILE A 29 4.72 -7.08 5.95
CA ILE A 29 3.62 -7.36 6.90
C ILE A 29 2.73 -6.13 7.12
N GLY A 30 3.23 -4.92 6.89
CA GLY A 30 2.47 -3.67 7.00
C GLY A 30 1.58 -3.35 5.79
N GLY A 31 1.78 -3.99 4.65
CA GLY A 31 1.22 -3.54 3.39
C GLY A 31 2.26 -3.53 2.27
N ILE A 32 1.85 -3.04 1.12
CA ILE A 32 2.74 -2.83 -0.04
C ILE A 32 3.35 -1.44 0.09
N VAL A 33 4.68 -1.39 0.18
CA VAL A 33 5.44 -0.14 0.28
C VAL A 33 5.95 0.22 -1.11
N VAL A 34 5.59 1.42 -1.58
CA VAL A 34 6.05 1.95 -2.86
C VAL A 34 6.73 3.29 -2.63
N ARG A 35 7.82 3.53 -3.38
CA ARG A 35 8.51 4.82 -3.41
C ARG A 35 8.41 5.43 -4.79
N THR A 36 8.11 6.72 -4.83
CA THR A 36 8.04 7.51 -6.06
C THR A 36 8.82 8.80 -5.90
N LEU A 37 9.09 9.48 -7.01
CA LEU A 37 9.38 10.92 -6.98
C LEU A 37 8.25 11.65 -6.25
N LEU A 38 8.54 12.83 -5.69
CA LEU A 38 7.56 13.60 -4.94
C LEU A 38 6.27 13.76 -5.76
N ASN A 39 5.20 13.18 -5.22
CA ASN A 39 3.87 13.23 -5.81
C ASN A 39 2.85 13.58 -4.72
N PRO A 40 2.46 14.87 -4.60
CA PRO A 40 1.51 15.34 -3.60
C PRO A 40 0.07 14.86 -3.80
N ARG A 41 -0.24 14.24 -4.95
CA ARG A 41 -1.57 13.65 -5.19
C ARG A 41 -1.78 12.37 -4.39
N ILE A 42 -0.70 11.71 -3.98
CA ILE A 42 -0.74 10.51 -3.15
C ILE A 42 -0.99 10.98 -1.72
N VAL A 43 -2.23 10.86 -1.26
CA VAL A 43 -2.65 11.22 0.10
C VAL A 43 -3.29 10.02 0.78
N VAL A 44 -3.37 10.05 2.11
CA VAL A 44 -4.07 8.99 2.88
C VAL A 44 -5.51 8.85 2.39
N GLY A 45 -5.91 7.62 2.06
CA GLY A 45 -7.22 7.30 1.50
C GLY A 45 -7.31 7.32 -0.02
N ALA A 46 -6.30 7.85 -0.73
CA ALA A 46 -6.25 7.80 -2.19
C ALA A 46 -6.10 6.36 -2.69
N ILE A 47 -6.52 6.13 -3.93
CA ILE A 47 -6.34 4.86 -4.65
C ILE A 47 -5.12 4.98 -5.55
N VAL A 48 -4.23 4.00 -5.49
CA VAL A 48 -3.09 3.85 -6.41
C VAL A 48 -3.23 2.54 -7.18
N GLN A 49 -2.82 2.55 -8.43
CA GLN A 49 -2.77 1.35 -9.27
C GLN A 49 -1.31 0.92 -9.45
N ILE A 50 -0.98 -0.29 -9.02
CA ILE A 50 0.35 -0.88 -9.10
C ILE A 50 0.20 -2.23 -9.80
N ASP A 51 1.01 -2.47 -10.83
CA ASP A 51 1.08 -3.77 -11.51
C ASP A 51 1.62 -4.83 -10.55
N GLN A 52 0.86 -5.91 -10.35
CA GLN A 52 1.21 -7.04 -9.49
C GLN A 52 2.54 -7.70 -9.85
N ASN A 53 2.96 -7.64 -11.13
CA ASN A 53 4.22 -8.20 -11.60
C ASN A 53 5.42 -7.33 -11.20
N SER A 54 5.18 -6.05 -10.91
CA SER A 54 6.22 -5.14 -10.45
C SER A 54 6.58 -5.33 -8.97
N ILE A 55 5.72 -5.99 -8.20
CA ILE A 55 5.80 -6.12 -6.74
C ILE A 55 6.75 -7.26 -6.35
N ASP A 56 7.76 -6.95 -5.56
CA ASP A 56 8.60 -7.96 -4.93
C ASP A 56 7.85 -8.55 -3.73
N ARG A 57 7.49 -9.84 -3.86
CA ARG A 57 6.69 -10.55 -2.87
C ARG A 57 7.54 -11.04 -1.71
N GLN A 58 6.98 -10.97 -0.51
CA GLN A 58 7.61 -11.55 0.66
C GLN A 58 7.59 -13.08 0.53
N VAL A 59 8.72 -13.73 0.83
CA VAL A 59 8.84 -15.19 0.78
C VAL A 59 8.02 -15.80 1.92
N PHE A 60 7.23 -16.82 1.59
CA PHE A 60 6.50 -17.59 2.59
C PHE A 60 7.43 -18.53 3.34
N ASP A 61 7.26 -18.61 4.66
CA ASP A 61 7.93 -19.60 5.48
C ASP A 61 7.18 -20.93 5.39
N ALA A 62 7.80 -21.94 4.79
CA ALA A 62 7.20 -23.27 4.61
C ALA A 62 7.20 -24.14 5.89
N SER A 63 7.75 -23.63 7.00
CA SER A 63 7.73 -24.34 8.28
C SER A 63 6.32 -24.38 8.88
N TYR A 64 6.06 -25.40 9.71
CA TYR A 64 4.78 -25.53 10.43
C TYR A 64 4.49 -24.30 11.32
N THR A 65 5.53 -23.72 11.93
CA THR A 65 5.45 -22.49 12.72
C THR A 65 5.26 -21.23 11.87
N GLY A 66 5.62 -21.27 10.59
CA GLY A 66 5.49 -20.17 9.63
C GLY A 66 4.06 -19.88 9.17
N ALA A 67 3.12 -20.80 9.41
CA ALA A 67 1.72 -20.68 8.96
C ALA A 67 1.03 -19.41 9.49
N VAL A 68 1.29 -19.04 10.76
CA VAL A 68 0.73 -17.83 11.37
C VAL A 68 1.31 -16.58 10.71
N THR A 69 2.63 -16.54 10.53
CA THR A 69 3.34 -15.41 9.91
C THR A 69 2.90 -15.19 8.46
N ASN A 70 2.73 -16.26 7.69
CA ASN A 70 2.26 -16.18 6.30
C ASN A 70 0.83 -15.63 6.20
N THR A 71 -0.01 -15.87 7.21
CA THR A 71 -1.37 -15.33 7.26
C THR A 71 -1.38 -13.81 7.40
N LEU A 72 -0.38 -13.23 8.08
CA LEU A 72 -0.24 -11.79 8.28
C LEU A 72 0.26 -11.02 7.05
N ILE A 73 0.79 -11.72 6.04
CA ILE A 73 1.25 -11.10 4.80
C ILE A 73 0.01 -10.62 4.00
N PRO A 74 -0.06 -9.34 3.62
CA PRO A 74 -1.20 -8.75 2.92
C PRO A 74 -1.35 -9.31 1.51
N ASP A 75 -2.58 -9.33 0.99
CA ASP A 75 -2.85 -9.83 -0.36
C ASP A 75 -2.31 -8.90 -1.45
N VAL A 76 -1.81 -9.51 -2.53
CA VAL A 76 -1.51 -8.82 -3.79
C VAL A 76 -2.69 -9.09 -4.73
N THR A 77 -3.42 -8.03 -5.09
CA THR A 77 -4.62 -8.17 -5.94
C THR A 77 -4.28 -8.14 -7.42
N VAL A 78 -5.03 -8.91 -8.22
CA VAL A 78 -4.92 -8.95 -9.69
C VAL A 78 -5.41 -7.64 -10.32
N ASP A 79 -6.33 -6.93 -9.66
CA ASP A 79 -6.86 -5.65 -10.16
C ASP A 79 -5.82 -4.52 -10.06
N GLY A 80 -4.74 -4.75 -9.28
CA GLY A 80 -3.68 -3.79 -9.04
C GLY A 80 -4.10 -2.55 -8.26
N LEU A 81 -5.30 -2.51 -7.68
CA LEU A 81 -5.81 -1.36 -6.93
C LEU A 81 -5.49 -1.46 -5.44
N TYR A 82 -4.79 -0.44 -4.94
CA TYR A 82 -4.37 -0.35 -3.55
C TYR A 82 -4.78 1.00 -2.94
N LYS A 83 -5.19 0.97 -1.68
CA LYS A 83 -5.54 2.15 -0.90
C LYS A 83 -4.32 2.58 -0.09
N VAL A 84 -4.03 3.87 -0.10
CA VAL A 84 -2.95 4.45 0.71
C VAL A 84 -3.41 4.56 2.17
N LEU A 85 -2.69 3.91 3.08
CA LEU A 85 -2.92 3.98 4.53
C LEU A 85 -2.00 5.00 5.19
N TYR A 86 -0.77 5.10 4.68
CA TYR A 86 0.24 6.02 5.17
C TYR A 86 1.02 6.59 4.01
N VAL A 87 1.37 7.86 4.13
CA VAL A 87 2.23 8.55 3.18
C VAL A 87 3.25 9.38 3.93
N ASP A 88 4.47 9.37 3.42
CA ASP A 88 5.59 10.17 3.89
C ASP A 88 6.16 10.93 2.69
N HIS A 89 6.17 12.26 2.80
CA HIS A 89 6.74 13.14 1.79
C HIS A 89 8.04 13.73 2.33
N GLN A 90 9.14 13.45 1.66
CA GLN A 90 10.45 13.97 2.00
C GLN A 90 10.93 14.90 0.90
N GLY A 91 11.43 16.05 1.31
CA GLY A 91 11.96 17.07 0.41
C GLY A 91 13.03 17.88 1.13
N ASP A 92 14.20 18.01 0.50
CA ASP A 92 15.24 18.93 0.95
C ASP A 92 15.46 20.01 -0.11
N THR A 93 15.31 21.27 0.31
CA THR A 93 15.51 22.46 -0.54
C THR A 93 16.94 22.64 -1.04
N ARG A 94 17.92 21.95 -0.43
CA ARG A 94 19.34 22.02 -0.77
C ARG A 94 19.92 20.69 -1.29
N SER A 95 19.12 19.63 -1.33
CA SER A 95 19.48 18.33 -1.89
C SER A 95 18.52 17.94 -3.02
N SER A 96 18.86 16.87 -3.73
CA SER A 96 18.03 16.29 -4.79
C SER A 96 16.95 15.33 -4.26
N ASP A 97 16.90 15.10 -2.95
CA ASP A 97 15.99 14.11 -2.36
C ASP A 97 14.57 14.66 -2.25
N TRP A 98 13.73 14.23 -3.20
CA TRP A 98 12.32 14.61 -3.31
C TRP A 98 11.49 13.37 -3.61
N TYR A 99 10.99 12.72 -2.55
CA TYR A 99 10.34 11.42 -2.65
C TYR A 99 9.02 11.37 -1.89
N THR A 100 8.11 10.56 -2.41
CA THR A 100 6.93 10.10 -1.68
C THR A 100 7.08 8.61 -1.41
N THR A 101 6.96 8.21 -0.14
CA THR A 101 6.85 6.80 0.24
C THR A 101 5.44 6.54 0.74
N ALA A 102 4.75 5.56 0.14
CA ALA A 102 3.40 5.20 0.51
C ALA A 102 3.32 3.74 0.97
N THR A 103 2.58 3.50 2.05
CA THR A 103 2.19 2.15 2.48
C THR A 103 0.73 1.92 2.14
N CYS A 104 0.48 0.89 1.34
CA CYS A 104 -0.82 0.64 0.74
C CYS A 104 -1.34 -0.76 1.08
N VAL A 105 -2.67 -0.92 1.03
CA VAL A 105 -3.35 -2.21 1.19
C VAL A 105 -4.25 -2.46 -0.03
N ALA A 106 -4.37 -3.69 -0.49
CA ALA A 106 -5.24 -4.01 -1.62
C ALA A 106 -6.69 -3.63 -1.31
N LEU A 107 -7.40 -3.04 -2.29
CA LEU A 107 -8.83 -2.74 -2.13
C LEU A 107 -9.63 -4.03 -2.05
N SER A 108 -9.33 -5.02 -2.88
CA SER A 108 -9.99 -6.34 -2.88
C SER A 108 -9.24 -7.36 -2.01
N SER A 109 -8.80 -6.98 -0.80
CA SER A 109 -8.16 -7.93 0.12
C SER A 109 -9.19 -8.74 0.90
N ASN A 110 -8.99 -10.06 0.97
CA ASN A 110 -9.78 -10.92 1.86
C ASN A 110 -9.31 -10.78 3.32
N LYS A 111 -8.06 -10.35 3.50
CA LYS A 111 -7.40 -10.20 4.80
C LYS A 111 -7.64 -8.85 5.50
N GLY A 112 -8.29 -7.89 4.86
CA GLY A 112 -8.54 -6.56 5.42
C GLY A 112 -7.27 -5.73 5.64
N ILE A 113 -7.33 -4.77 6.57
CA ILE A 113 -6.18 -3.93 6.95
C ILE A 113 -5.26 -4.75 7.88
N PRO A 114 -3.94 -4.82 7.63
CA PRO A 114 -3.02 -5.58 8.47
C PRO A 114 -3.02 -5.13 9.94
N ILE A 115 -3.00 -6.10 10.86
CA ILE A 115 -2.99 -5.86 12.33
C ILE A 115 -1.81 -4.97 12.76
N SER A 116 -0.68 -5.06 12.06
CA SER A 116 0.50 -4.22 12.30
C SER A 116 0.21 -2.71 12.16
N GLN A 117 -0.81 -2.32 11.40
CA GLN A 117 -1.20 -0.92 11.25
C GLN A 117 -2.01 -0.38 12.44
N ALA A 118 -2.55 -1.26 13.30
CA ALA A 118 -3.26 -0.84 14.52
C ALA A 118 -2.36 -0.06 15.49
N GLN A 119 -1.07 -0.39 15.53
CA GLN A 119 -0.08 0.32 16.35
C GLN A 119 0.09 1.79 15.93
N ARG A 120 -0.30 2.13 14.70
CA ARG A 120 -0.24 3.48 14.14
C ARG A 120 -1.57 4.23 14.25
N GLY A 121 -2.52 3.72 15.05
CA GLY A 121 -3.85 4.30 15.24
C GLY A 121 -4.82 4.04 14.10
N ILE A 122 -4.48 3.16 13.14
CA ILE A 122 -5.36 2.79 12.03
C ILE A 122 -6.29 1.68 12.50
N SER A 123 -7.59 1.98 12.61
CA SER A 123 -8.61 1.00 12.97
C SER A 123 -8.64 -0.17 11.99
N LEU A 124 -8.62 -1.39 12.52
CA LEU A 124 -8.81 -2.62 11.76
C LEU A 124 -10.28 -2.69 11.34
N GLY A 125 -10.56 -2.24 10.12
CA GLY A 125 -11.88 -2.38 9.54
C GLY A 125 -12.13 -3.80 9.04
N GLU A 126 -13.40 -4.13 8.84
CA GLU A 126 -13.83 -5.31 8.07
C GLU A 126 -13.15 -5.36 6.69
N PRO A 127 -12.97 -6.54 6.08
CA PRO A 127 -12.40 -6.66 4.74
C PRO A 127 -13.13 -5.74 3.77
N MET A 128 -12.34 -5.08 2.93
CA MET A 128 -12.78 -4.03 2.02
C MET A 128 -13.54 -4.67 0.85
N ALA A 129 -14.73 -5.21 1.09
CA ALA A 129 -15.58 -5.72 0.03
C ALA A 129 -15.97 -4.55 -0.89
N GLY A 130 -15.74 -4.72 -2.20
CA GLY A 130 -15.89 -3.70 -3.23
C GLY A 130 -17.10 -2.80 -3.01
N GLN A 131 -16.85 -1.57 -2.56
CA GLN A 131 -17.86 -0.53 -2.59
C GLN A 131 -17.96 -0.07 -4.04
N ASN A 132 -18.97 -0.60 -4.74
CA ASN A 132 -19.53 0.01 -5.94
C ASN A 132 -20.01 1.43 -5.63
#